data_AF-A0A315AX96-F1
#
_entry.id   AF-A0A315AX96-F1
#
_cell.length_a   1.000
_cell.length_b   1.000
_cell.length_c   1.000
_cell.angle_alpha   90.00
_cell.angle_beta   90.00
_cell.angle_gamma   90.00
#
_symmetry.space_group_name_H-M   'P 1'
#
loop_
_entity.id
_entity.type
_entity.pdbx_description
1 polymer ?
#
loop_
_entity_poly.entity_id
_entity_poly.type
_entity_poly.pdbx_seq_one_letter_code
_entity_poly.pdbx_strand_id
1 'polypeptide(L)'
;MKLTDTQRALLEAAAQHPQKKLINFPDTLKGGARIKVLTSMHNAELIEPSAAEPEVFVATATGLQAIGFTSQAPRAKREGTKQAVLIELLTRAEGATLPQMTEATGWQVHYADVLVMPTCVGNPACVAERVAMKSA
;
A
#
# COMPACT_ATOMS: atom_id res chain seq x y z
N MET A 1 -13.65 19.24 11.72
CA MET A 1 -12.53 20.05 12.27
C MET A 1 -11.58 20.38 11.12
N LYS A 2 -11.02 21.60 11.06
CA LYS A 2 -10.07 21.97 9.98
C LYS A 2 -8.65 21.66 10.46
N LEU A 3 -7.96 20.76 9.78
CA LEU A 3 -6.54 20.46 10.05
C LEU A 3 -5.68 21.68 9.73
N THR A 4 -4.66 21.93 10.55
CA THR A 4 -3.61 22.90 10.22
C THR A 4 -2.66 22.31 9.17
N ASP A 5 -1.94 23.17 8.45
CA ASP A 5 -1.00 22.72 7.40
C ASP A 5 0.11 21.82 7.97
N THR A 6 0.60 22.11 9.18
CA THR A 6 1.57 21.26 9.89
C THR A 6 0.98 19.89 10.23
N GLN A 7 -0.26 19.82 10.73
CA GLN A 7 -0.91 18.54 11.04
C GLN A 7 -1.12 17.71 9.78
N ARG A 8 -1.56 18.34 8.68
CA ARG A 8 -1.72 17.68 7.39
C ARG A 8 -0.39 17.13 6.88
N ALA A 9 0.67 17.94 6.88
CA ALA A 9 1.99 17.53 6.41
C ALA A 9 2.55 16.33 7.21
N LEU A 10 2.34 16.31 8.53
CA LEU A 10 2.75 15.18 9.38
C LEU A 10 1.98 13.90 9.04
N LEU A 11 0.66 13.99 8.85
CA LEU A 11 -0.17 12.85 8.47
C LEU A 11 0.17 12.34 7.07
N GLU A 12 0.51 13.24 6.14
CA GLU A 12 0.91 12.89 4.78
C GLU A 12 2.28 12.19 4.75
N ALA A 13 3.25 12.70 5.52
CA ALA A 13 4.53 12.02 5.69
C ALA A 13 4.37 10.63 6.34
N ALA A 14 3.51 10.53 7.36
CA ALA A 14 3.17 9.24 7.96
C ALA A 14 2.49 8.32 6.95
N ALA A 15 1.59 8.81 6.09
CA ALA A 15 0.92 8.01 5.07
C ALA A 15 1.90 7.36 4.08
N GLN A 16 3.03 8.00 3.79
CA GLN A 16 4.08 7.47 2.93
C GLN A 16 4.95 6.42 3.65
N HIS A 17 4.99 6.44 4.98
CA HIS A 17 5.72 5.44 5.75
C HIS A 17 5.00 4.08 5.71
N PRO A 18 5.69 2.94 5.48
CA PRO A 18 5.07 1.62 5.46
C PRO A 18 4.30 1.29 6.75
N GLN A 19 4.85 1.70 7.89
CA GLN A 19 4.27 1.51 9.22
C GLN A 19 3.45 2.71 9.73
N LYS A 20 3.17 3.69 8.87
CA LYS A 20 2.40 4.89 9.23
C LYS A 20 2.97 5.73 10.39
N LYS A 21 4.29 5.72 10.59
CA LYS A 21 4.97 6.40 11.70
C LYS A 21 5.22 7.87 11.40
N LEU A 22 5.11 8.70 12.44
CA LEU A 22 5.51 10.10 12.42
C LEU A 22 6.99 10.21 12.78
N ILE A 23 7.88 10.06 11.80
CA ILE A 23 9.34 10.20 11.98
C ILE A 23 9.93 11.42 11.26
N ASN A 24 9.26 11.93 10.22
CA ASN A 24 9.69 13.08 9.46
C ASN A 24 8.98 14.35 9.96
N PHE A 25 9.68 15.16 10.76
CA PHE A 25 9.15 16.42 11.29
C PHE A 25 9.75 17.62 10.53
N PRO A 26 8.96 18.65 10.23
CA PRO A 26 9.49 19.87 9.62
C PRO A 26 10.40 20.62 10.59
N ASP A 27 11.41 21.33 10.07
CA ASP A 27 12.38 22.09 10.88
C ASP A 27 11.77 23.20 11.75
N THR A 28 10.58 23.66 11.37
CA THR A 28 9.82 24.66 12.11
C THR A 28 9.19 24.09 13.39
N LEU A 29 9.12 22.76 13.52
CA LEU A 29 8.46 22.07 14.63
C LEU A 29 9.47 21.39 15.55
N LYS A 30 10.01 22.16 16.51
CA LYS A 30 11.03 21.69 17.46
C LYS A 30 10.59 21.82 18.93
N GLY A 31 11.16 20.97 19.78
CA GLY A 31 10.99 21.03 21.24
C GLY A 31 9.53 21.05 21.69
N GLY A 32 9.17 22.01 22.55
CA GLY A 32 7.83 22.13 23.13
C GLY A 32 6.70 22.32 22.12
N ALA A 33 6.98 22.93 20.95
CA ALA A 33 5.96 23.08 19.89
C ALA A 33 5.57 21.71 19.31
N ARG A 34 6.55 20.82 19.10
CA ARG A 34 6.32 19.45 18.64
C ARG A 34 5.45 18.68 19.63
N ILE A 35 5.78 18.78 20.92
CA ILE A 35 5.01 18.10 21.98
C ILE A 35 3.56 18.57 21.96
N LYS A 36 3.31 19.88 21.91
CA LYS A 36 1.94 20.42 21.86
C LYS A 36 1.15 19.94 20.64
N VAL A 37 1.77 19.91 19.46
CA VAL A 37 1.12 19.43 18.24
C VAL A 37 0.79 17.94 18.36
N LEU A 38 1.73 17.11 18.82
CA LEU A 38 1.48 15.68 19.02
C LEU A 38 0.40 15.41 20.07
N THR A 39 0.43 16.10 21.21
CA THR A 39 -0.64 16.01 22.22
C THR A 39 -2.00 16.42 21.64
N SER A 40 -2.06 17.50 20.88
CA SER A 40 -3.30 17.94 20.22
C SER A 40 -3.81 16.93 19.19
N MET A 41 -2.93 16.34 18.39
CA MET A 41 -3.30 15.34 17.39
C MET A 41 -3.75 14.03 18.04
N HIS A 42 -3.11 13.64 19.14
CA HIS A 42 -3.50 12.46 19.92
C HIS A 42 -4.87 12.65 20.57
N ASN A 43 -5.12 13.79 21.20
CA ASN A 43 -6.43 14.11 21.80
C ASN A 43 -7.56 14.18 20.76
N ALA A 44 -7.22 14.45 19.51
CA ALA A 44 -8.16 14.45 18.38
C ALA A 44 -8.26 13.08 17.69
N GLU A 45 -7.66 12.02 18.25
CA GLU A 45 -7.64 10.65 17.71
C GLU A 45 -7.04 10.54 16.29
N LEU A 46 -6.22 11.51 15.88
CA LEU A 46 -5.55 11.50 14.57
C LEU A 46 -4.27 10.65 14.58
N ILE A 47 -3.68 10.48 15.75
CA ILE A 47 -2.47 9.68 15.98
C ILE A 47 -2.61 8.89 17.28
N GLU A 48 -1.90 7.78 17.37
CA GLU A 48 -1.83 6.92 18.55
C GLU A 48 -0.37 6.51 18.83
N PRO A 49 -0.01 6.17 20.07
CA PRO A 49 1.31 5.64 20.37
C PRO A 49 1.54 4.31 19.66
N SER A 50 2.74 4.14 19.10
CA SER A 50 3.17 2.91 18.44
C SER A 50 3.26 1.77 19.46
N ALA A 51 2.67 0.61 19.13
CA ALA A 51 2.80 -0.59 19.94
C ALA A 51 4.21 -1.20 19.91
N ALA A 52 4.99 -0.92 18.85
CA ALA A 52 6.31 -1.52 18.65
C ALA A 52 7.46 -0.66 19.21
N GLU A 53 7.27 0.66 19.27
CA GLU A 53 8.32 1.61 19.65
C GLU A 53 7.78 2.63 20.64
N PRO A 54 8.27 2.65 21.89
CA PRO A 54 7.89 3.68 22.85
C PRO A 54 8.34 5.06 22.32
N GLU A 55 7.52 6.08 22.56
CA GLU A 55 7.71 7.49 22.12
C GLU A 55 7.49 7.78 20.62
N VAL A 56 7.24 6.76 19.79
CA VAL A 56 6.86 6.96 18.39
C VAL A 56 5.33 6.98 18.27
N PHE A 57 4.80 7.92 17.49
CA PHE A 57 3.38 7.96 17.15
C PHE A 57 3.15 7.42 15.75
N VAL A 58 2.01 6.75 15.57
CA VAL A 58 1.51 6.28 14.28
C VAL A 58 0.21 6.99 13.93
N ALA A 59 -0.02 7.24 12.65
CA ALA A 59 -1.26 7.82 12.17
C ALA A 59 -2.40 6.79 12.24
N THR A 60 -3.52 7.17 12.86
CA THR A 60 -4.70 6.31 12.95
C THR A 60 -5.43 6.25 11.62
N ALA A 61 -6.39 5.33 11.49
CA ALA A 61 -7.31 5.31 10.36
C ALA A 61 -8.06 6.65 10.21
N THR A 62 -8.50 7.25 11.33
CA THR A 62 -9.17 8.56 11.35
C THR A 62 -8.26 9.67 10.86
N GLY A 63 -7.00 9.71 11.31
CA GLY A 63 -6.01 10.68 10.87
C GLY A 63 -5.73 10.59 9.37
N LEU A 64 -5.58 9.38 8.84
CA LEU A 64 -5.38 9.16 7.41
C LEU A 64 -6.62 9.54 6.58
N GLN A 65 -7.82 9.19 7.04
CA GLN A 65 -9.06 9.61 6.37
C GLN A 65 -9.24 11.13 6.34
N ALA A 66 -8.80 11.84 7.39
CA ALA A 66 -8.89 13.30 7.47
C ALA A 66 -8.04 14.02 6.39
N ILE A 67 -7.02 13.35 5.84
CA ILE A 67 -6.24 13.84 4.69
C ILE A 67 -6.67 13.20 3.35
N GLY A 68 -7.77 12.45 3.33
CA GLY A 68 -8.26 11.74 2.14
C GLY A 68 -7.49 10.47 1.82
N PHE A 69 -6.59 10.03 2.69
CA PHE A 69 -5.85 8.78 2.53
C PHE A 69 -6.68 7.61 3.05
N THR A 70 -7.53 7.06 2.18
CA THR A 70 -8.17 5.77 2.47
C THR A 70 -7.17 4.67 2.14
N SER A 71 -6.49 4.14 3.16
CA SER A 71 -5.73 2.90 2.99
C SER A 71 -6.72 1.83 2.55
N GLN A 72 -6.75 1.50 1.27
CA GLN A 72 -7.54 0.39 0.78
C GLN A 72 -6.92 -0.84 1.41
N ALA A 73 -7.57 -1.41 2.43
CA ALA A 73 -7.13 -2.67 3.02
C ALA A 73 -6.87 -3.65 1.87
N PRO A 74 -5.75 -4.41 1.89
CA PRO A 74 -5.47 -5.39 0.86
C PRO A 74 -6.75 -6.20 0.63
N ARG A 75 -7.33 -6.14 -0.57
CA ARG A 75 -8.56 -6.89 -0.86
C ARG A 75 -8.25 -8.35 -0.54
N ALA A 76 -8.97 -8.89 0.45
CA ALA A 76 -8.84 -10.30 0.80
C ALA A 76 -9.00 -11.13 -0.48
N LYS A 77 -8.08 -12.08 -0.71
CA LYS A 77 -8.22 -13.04 -1.81
C LYS A 77 -9.52 -13.80 -1.55
N ARG A 78 -10.47 -13.69 -2.48
CA ARG A 78 -11.70 -14.47 -2.42
C ARG A 78 -11.33 -15.93 -2.66
N GLU A 79 -11.52 -16.75 -1.64
CA GLU A 79 -11.39 -18.20 -1.73
C GLU A 79 -12.35 -18.76 -2.78
N GLY A 80 -11.97 -19.87 -3.42
CA GLY A 80 -12.78 -20.51 -4.47
C GLY A 80 -12.84 -19.78 -5.82
N THR A 81 -12.14 -18.65 -5.98
CA THR A 81 -12.00 -18.02 -7.31
C THR A 81 -10.91 -18.71 -8.13
N LYS A 82 -11.06 -18.73 -9.46
CA LYS A 82 -10.04 -19.27 -10.38
C LYS A 82 -8.67 -18.60 -10.19
N GLN A 83 -8.66 -17.32 -9.81
CA GLN A 83 -7.44 -16.58 -9.47
C GLN A 83 -6.78 -17.10 -8.18
N ALA A 84 -7.57 -17.48 -7.16
CA ALA A 84 -7.03 -18.08 -5.94
C ALA A 84 -6.40 -19.46 -6.22
N VAL A 85 -7.06 -20.29 -7.03
CA VAL A 85 -6.53 -21.60 -7.48
C VAL A 85 -5.20 -21.43 -8.21
N LEU A 86 -5.11 -20.46 -9.12
CA LEU A 86 -3.88 -20.17 -9.86
C LEU A 86 -2.73 -19.75 -8.93
N ILE A 87 -3.02 -18.86 -7.97
CA ILE A 87 -2.02 -18.40 -6.99
C ILE A 87 -1.51 -19.57 -6.15
N GLU A 88 -2.40 -20.45 -5.69
CA GLU A 88 -2.01 -21.63 -4.93
C GLU A 88 -1.09 -22.54 -5.75
N LEU A 89 -1.47 -22.82 -7.02
CA LEU A 89 -0.64 -23.59 -7.95
C LEU A 89 0.74 -22.98 -8.14
N LEU A 90 0.82 -21.66 -8.37
CA LEU A 90 2.10 -20.95 -8.60
C LEU A 90 2.97 -20.82 -7.34
N THR A 91 2.39 -20.88 -6.15
CA THR A 91 3.14 -20.77 -4.88
C THR A 91 3.77 -22.10 -4.46
N ARG A 92 3.45 -23.22 -5.13
CA ARG A 92 4.07 -24.53 -4.88
C ARG A 92 5.56 -24.50 -5.23
N ALA A 93 6.37 -25.28 -4.52
CA ALA A 93 7.82 -25.32 -4.72
C ALA A 93 8.24 -25.75 -6.15
N GLU A 94 7.46 -26.61 -6.79
CA GLU A 94 7.68 -27.05 -8.18
C GLU A 94 7.08 -26.08 -9.22
N GLY A 95 6.37 -25.04 -8.78
CA GLY A 95 5.60 -24.15 -9.63
C GLY A 95 4.36 -24.82 -10.22
N ALA A 96 3.87 -24.27 -11.34
CA ALA A 96 2.73 -24.80 -12.07
C ALA A 96 2.95 -24.70 -13.58
N THR A 97 2.55 -25.73 -14.30
CA THR A 97 2.60 -25.76 -15.76
C THR A 97 1.30 -25.22 -16.38
N LEU A 98 1.37 -24.70 -17.60
CA LEU A 98 0.19 -24.27 -18.37
C LEU A 98 -0.94 -25.31 -18.42
N PRO A 99 -0.70 -26.60 -18.75
CA PRO A 99 -1.77 -27.61 -18.75
C PRO A 99 -2.43 -27.78 -17.38
N GLN A 100 -1.65 -27.82 -16.30
CA GLN A 100 -2.18 -27.91 -14.93
C GLN A 100 -3.05 -26.70 -14.56
N MET A 101 -2.64 -25.50 -14.99
CA MET A 101 -3.44 -24.28 -14.77
C MET A 101 -4.74 -24.30 -15.55
N THR A 102 -4.72 -24.75 -16.81
CA THR A 102 -5.94 -24.85 -17.64
C THR A 102 -6.91 -25.90 -17.12
N GLU A 103 -6.41 -27.04 -16.64
CA GLU A 103 -7.22 -28.11 -16.06
C GLU A 103 -7.91 -27.66 -14.77
N ALA A 104 -7.16 -27.01 -13.87
CA ALA A 104 -7.68 -26.59 -12.58
C ALA A 104 -8.64 -25.38 -12.66
N THR A 105 -8.50 -24.53 -13.68
CA THR A 105 -9.31 -23.30 -13.83
C THR A 105 -10.40 -23.41 -14.92
N GLY A 106 -10.28 -24.37 -15.84
CA GLY A 106 -11.09 -24.44 -17.06
C GLY A 106 -10.87 -23.26 -18.01
N TRP A 107 -9.75 -22.54 -17.89
CA TRP A 107 -9.38 -21.50 -18.84
C TRP A 107 -8.73 -22.08 -20.09
N GLN A 108 -8.95 -21.41 -21.23
CA GLN A 108 -8.15 -21.72 -22.42
C GLN A 108 -6.71 -21.24 -22.21
N VAL A 109 -5.76 -21.89 -22.88
CA VAL A 109 -4.31 -21.64 -22.74
C VAL A 109 -3.98 -20.15 -22.86
N HIS A 110 -4.55 -19.45 -23.85
CA HIS A 110 -4.28 -18.03 -24.07
C HIS A 110 -4.77 -17.13 -22.92
N TYR A 111 -5.82 -17.51 -22.19
CA TYR A 111 -6.28 -16.76 -21.02
C TYR A 111 -5.35 -16.98 -19.82
N ALA A 112 -4.94 -18.24 -19.58
CA ALA A 112 -4.00 -18.56 -18.52
C ALA A 112 -2.63 -17.90 -18.75
N ASP A 113 -2.14 -17.96 -19.99
CA ASP A 113 -0.86 -17.38 -20.40
C ASP A 113 -0.83 -15.86 -20.25
N VAL A 114 -1.84 -15.13 -20.75
CA VAL A 114 -1.92 -13.66 -20.63
C VAL A 114 -2.02 -13.18 -19.17
N LEU A 115 -2.65 -13.95 -18.29
CA LEU A 115 -2.79 -13.57 -16.88
C LEU A 115 -1.53 -13.84 -16.05
N VAL A 116 -0.75 -14.86 -16.44
CA VAL A 116 0.50 -15.24 -15.77
C VAL A 116 1.68 -14.46 -16.34
N MET A 117 1.75 -14.35 -17.67
CA MET A 117 2.73 -13.59 -18.44
C MET A 117 1.98 -12.58 -19.32
N PRO A 118 1.61 -11.40 -18.79
CA PRO A 118 0.98 -10.38 -19.61
C PRO A 118 1.93 -9.99 -20.74
N THR A 119 1.56 -10.34 -21.98
CA THR A 119 2.28 -9.85 -23.15
C THR A 119 2.27 -8.32 -23.11
N CYS A 120 3.44 -7.69 -23.26
CA CYS A 120 3.59 -6.24 -23.14
C CYS A 120 2.73 -5.44 -24.13
N VAL A 121 2.10 -6.11 -25.10
CA VAL A 121 1.27 -5.53 -26.17
C VAL A 121 0.02 -4.82 -25.63
N GLY A 122 -0.40 -5.08 -24.39
CA GLY A 122 -1.58 -4.44 -23.78
C GLY A 122 -1.40 -3.91 -22.35
N ASN A 123 -0.22 -4.00 -21.74
CA ASN A 123 0.00 -3.54 -20.37
C ASN A 123 0.57 -2.11 -20.35
N PRO A 124 -0.19 -1.08 -19.94
CA PRO A 124 0.29 0.31 -19.92
C PRO A 124 1.48 0.52 -18.96
N ALA A 125 1.65 -0.33 -17.94
CA ALA A 125 2.80 -0.28 -17.04
C ALA A 125 4.10 -0.71 -17.75
N CYS A 126 4.07 -1.72 -18.63
CA CYS A 126 5.24 -2.14 -19.42
C CYS A 126 5.61 -1.15 -20.53
N VAL A 127 4.64 -0.39 -21.05
CA VAL A 127 4.92 0.64 -22.08
C VAL A 127 5.62 1.85 -21.47
N ALA A 128 5.24 2.27 -20.26
CA ALA A 128 5.85 3.40 -19.57
C ALA A 128 7.35 3.18 -19.28
N GLU A 129 7.74 1.97 -18.89
CA GLU A 129 9.13 1.62 -18.57
C GLU A 129 10.06 1.62 -19.80
N ARG A 130 9.56 1.20 -20.97
CA ARG A 130 10.34 1.21 -22.22
C ARG A 130 10.59 2.62 -22.78
N VAL A 131 9.68 3.57 -22.55
CA VAL A 131 9.86 4.96 -22.97
C VAL A 131 10.92 5.66 -22.11
N ALA A 132 11.00 5.34 -20.83
CA ALA A 132 12.02 5.89 -19.93
C ALA A 132 13.44 5.42 -20.26
N MET A 133 13.61 4.16 -20.72
CA MET A 133 14.93 3.57 -20.99
C MET A 133 15.60 4.05 -22.30
N LYS A 134 14.88 4.74 -23.18
CA LYS A 134 15.40 5.19 -24.49
C LYS A 134 15.84 6.67 -24.52
N SER A 135 15.81 7.34 -23.37
CA SER A 135 16.16 8.76 -23.21
C SER A 135 17.31 9.01 -22.22
N ALA A 136 18.20 8.02 -22.03
CA ALA A 136 19.45 8.19 -21.29
C ALA A 136 20.65 8.05 -22.24
#